data_AF-A0A8S0VJ46-F1
#
_entry.id   AF-A0A8S0VJ46-F1
#
_cell.length_a   1.000
_cell.length_b   1.000
_cell.length_c   1.000
_cell.angle_alpha   90.00
_cell.angle_beta   90.00
_cell.angle_gamma   90.00
#
_symmetry.space_group_name_H-M   'P 1'
#
loop_
_entity.id
_entity.type
_entity.pdbx_description
1 polymer ?
#
loop_
_entity_poly.entity_id
_entity_poly.type
_entity_poly.pdbx_seq_one_letter_code
_entity_poly.pdbx_strand_id
1 'polypeptide(L)'
;MVILETTLQEHEQAEKKKYYFVVANAKFMLDEEEHFKELMFERLRNYGELNIEQDFWLVIEPKFLDKFPNITKRLKRPAVELVSMNGPWITYMKQRLDRVLQESYEADSIEDALASNPINLAFEKPEKWTAPYSKYEFG
;
A
#
# COMPACT_ATOMS: atom_id res chain seq x y z
N MET A 1 32.64 6.39 49.15
CA MET A 1 32.77 5.36 48.10
C MET A 1 31.34 4.99 47.71
N VAL A 2 30.80 5.65 46.67
CA VAL A 2 29.43 5.45 46.20
C VAL A 2 29.53 4.72 44.88
N ILE A 3 28.91 3.55 44.81
CA ILE A 3 28.83 2.69 43.63
C ILE A 3 27.90 3.40 42.65
N LEU A 4 28.42 3.81 41.49
CA LEU A 4 27.60 4.27 40.37
C LEU A 4 27.09 3.03 39.64
N GLU A 5 25.83 2.68 39.89
CA GLU A 5 25.09 1.73 39.04
C GLU A 5 24.92 2.39 37.68
N THR A 6 25.63 1.84 36.69
CA THR A 6 25.47 2.23 35.29
C THR A 6 24.23 1.51 34.76
N THR A 7 23.15 2.26 34.57
CA THR A 7 21.94 1.79 33.90
C THR A 7 22.30 1.41 32.47
N LEU A 8 22.24 0.11 32.15
CA LEU A 8 22.25 -0.37 30.77
C LEU A 8 20.89 -0.03 30.16
N GLN A 9 20.86 0.91 29.22
CA GLN A 9 19.72 1.07 28.31
C GLN A 9 19.69 -0.16 27.40
N GLU A 10 18.72 -1.04 27.61
CA GLU A 10 18.36 -2.06 26.64
C GLU A 10 17.89 -1.35 25.37
N HIS A 11 18.69 -1.41 24.31
CA HIS A 11 18.22 -1.10 22.97
C HIS A 11 17.25 -2.21 22.58
N GLU A 12 15.96 -1.95 22.71
CA GLU A 12 14.89 -2.78 22.16
C GLU A 12 15.08 -2.80 20.64
N GLN A 13 15.67 -3.88 20.13
CA GLN A 13 15.94 -4.06 18.72
C GLN A 13 14.59 -4.27 18.03
N ALA A 14 14.07 -3.22 17.39
CA ALA A 14 12.77 -3.24 16.73
C ALA A 14 12.66 -4.49 15.83
N GLU A 15 11.67 -5.34 16.10
CA GLU A 15 11.46 -6.55 15.32
C GLU A 15 11.00 -6.15 13.92
N LYS A 16 11.82 -6.48 12.91
CA LYS A 16 11.51 -6.23 11.50
C LYS A 16 10.25 -6.98 11.10
N LYS A 17 9.22 -6.24 10.68
CA LYS A 17 7.97 -6.81 10.18
C LYS A 17 8.03 -6.97 8.67
N LYS A 18 7.49 -8.08 8.18
CA LYS A 18 7.40 -8.35 6.74
C LYS A 18 6.08 -7.84 6.17
N TYR A 19 6.19 -7.04 5.11
CA TYR A 19 5.09 -6.48 4.35
C TYR A 19 5.08 -7.09 2.95
N TYR A 20 3.90 -7.42 2.47
CA TYR A 20 3.65 -7.95 1.14
C TYR A 20 2.88 -6.89 0.36
N PHE A 21 3.19 -6.74 -0.92
CA PHE A 21 2.51 -5.73 -1.70
C PHE A 21 2.26 -6.12 -3.15
N VAL A 22 1.25 -5.47 -3.72
CA VAL A 22 1.10 -5.31 -5.16
C VAL A 22 1.20 -3.84 -5.53
N VAL A 23 1.82 -3.54 -6.67
CA VAL A 23 2.00 -2.17 -7.18
C VAL A 23 1.66 -2.08 -8.66
N ALA A 24 1.01 -0.99 -9.04
CA ALA A 24 0.81 -0.59 -10.44
C ALA A 24 0.77 0.94 -10.57
N ASN A 25 0.64 1.43 -11.79
CA ASN A 25 0.52 2.87 -12.01
C ASN A 25 -0.80 3.40 -11.42
N ALA A 26 -0.77 4.62 -10.90
CA ALA A 26 -1.88 5.24 -10.19
C ALA A 26 -3.14 5.34 -11.03
N LYS A 27 -3.02 5.63 -12.35
CA LYS A 27 -4.18 5.69 -13.25
C LYS A 27 -4.91 4.34 -13.31
N PHE A 28 -4.17 3.25 -13.45
CA PHE A 28 -4.80 1.93 -13.43
C PHE A 28 -5.47 1.66 -12.08
N MET A 29 -4.72 1.79 -10.98
CA MET A 29 -5.20 1.40 -9.64
C MET A 29 -6.33 2.28 -9.09
N LEU A 30 -6.33 3.59 -9.38
CA LEU A 30 -7.25 4.55 -8.74
C LEU A 30 -8.32 5.14 -9.68
N ASP A 31 -8.18 4.98 -10.99
CA ASP A 31 -9.09 5.57 -11.99
C ASP A 31 -9.72 4.54 -12.94
N GLU A 32 -8.96 3.55 -13.42
CA GLU A 32 -9.46 2.54 -14.36
C GLU A 32 -10.09 1.32 -13.65
N GLU A 33 -9.53 0.88 -12.53
CA GLU A 33 -10.02 -0.29 -11.79
C GLU A 33 -11.12 0.08 -10.78
N GLU A 34 -12.32 0.34 -11.28
CA GLU A 34 -13.45 0.83 -10.47
C GLU A 34 -13.85 -0.13 -9.33
N HIS A 35 -13.77 -1.44 -9.54
CA HIS A 35 -14.11 -2.43 -8.52
C HIS A 35 -13.12 -2.46 -7.35
N PHE A 36 -11.88 -2.05 -7.58
CA PHE A 36 -10.85 -2.07 -6.55
C PHE A 36 -11.17 -1.10 -5.42
N LYS A 37 -11.68 0.08 -5.77
CA LYS A 37 -12.11 1.09 -4.80
C LYS A 37 -13.16 0.52 -3.83
N GLU A 38 -14.25 -0.04 -4.38
CA GLU A 38 -15.33 -0.64 -3.59
C GLU A 38 -14.81 -1.78 -2.70
N LEU A 39 -13.96 -2.65 -3.25
CA LEU A 39 -13.35 -3.74 -2.50
C LEU A 39 -12.57 -3.23 -1.27
N MET A 40 -11.84 -2.12 -1.40
CA MET A 40 -11.09 -1.53 -0.27
C MET A 40 -12.02 -0.94 0.78
N PHE A 41 -13.08 -0.22 0.38
CA PHE A 41 -14.07 0.33 1.31
C PHE A 41 -14.80 -0.77 2.09
N GLU A 42 -15.26 -1.80 1.38
CA GLU A 42 -15.96 -2.93 1.99
C GLU A 42 -15.05 -3.71 2.93
N ARG A 43 -13.78 -3.92 2.57
CA ARG A 43 -12.81 -4.56 3.46
C ARG A 43 -12.56 -3.74 4.72
N LEU A 44 -12.36 -2.43 4.59
CA LEU A 44 -12.16 -1.54 5.74
C LEU A 44 -13.39 -1.54 6.66
N ARG A 45 -14.60 -1.49 6.09
CA ARG A 45 -15.86 -1.60 6.85
C ARG A 45 -15.94 -2.93 7.59
N ASN A 46 -15.67 -4.04 6.91
CA ASN A 46 -15.71 -5.38 7.50
C ASN A 46 -14.72 -5.53 8.67
N TYR A 47 -13.51 -4.97 8.56
CA TYR A 47 -12.55 -4.96 9.65
C TYR A 47 -13.09 -4.21 10.87
N GLY A 48 -13.68 -3.03 10.65
CA GLY A 48 -14.32 -2.26 11.73
C GLY A 48 -15.50 -2.98 12.37
N GLU A 49 -16.38 -3.59 11.58
CA GLU A 49 -17.54 -4.35 12.06
C GLU A 49 -17.14 -5.58 12.88
N LEU A 50 -16.04 -6.24 12.51
CA LEU A 50 -15.54 -7.44 13.19
C LEU A 50 -14.48 -7.14 14.27
N ASN A 51 -14.16 -5.86 14.50
CA ASN A 51 -13.10 -5.43 15.41
C ASN A 51 -11.75 -6.12 15.13
N ILE A 52 -11.43 -6.27 13.84
CA ILE A 52 -10.15 -6.78 13.35
C ILE A 52 -9.19 -5.60 13.20
N GLU A 53 -7.97 -5.75 13.72
CA GLU A 53 -6.92 -4.75 13.53
C GLU A 53 -6.57 -4.60 12.05
N GLN A 54 -6.57 -3.36 11.56
CA GLN A 54 -6.23 -3.07 10.16
C GLN A 54 -4.77 -3.44 9.88
N ASP A 55 -4.58 -4.24 8.83
CA ASP A 55 -3.28 -4.75 8.42
C ASP A 55 -2.95 -4.44 6.95
N PHE A 56 -3.66 -3.48 6.33
CA PHE A 56 -3.48 -3.10 4.93
C PHE A 56 -3.67 -1.60 4.67
N TRP A 57 -2.98 -1.08 3.66
CA TRP A 57 -3.00 0.33 3.28
C TRP A 57 -2.77 0.54 1.78
N LEU A 58 -3.21 1.69 1.27
CA LEU A 58 -2.80 2.19 -0.04
C LEU A 58 -1.72 3.26 0.14
N VAL A 59 -0.61 3.13 -0.58
CA VAL A 59 0.49 4.11 -0.55
C VAL A 59 0.68 4.67 -1.96
N ILE A 60 0.47 5.98 -2.10
CA ILE A 60 0.74 6.71 -3.35
C ILE A 60 2.22 7.11 -3.36
N GLU A 61 2.89 6.85 -4.48
CA GLU A 61 4.33 7.11 -4.67
C GLU A 61 5.22 6.61 -3.50
N PRO A 62 5.20 5.30 -3.19
CA PRO A 62 5.97 4.76 -2.08
C PRO A 62 7.47 5.00 -2.23
N LYS A 63 8.13 5.47 -1.16
CA LYS A 63 9.57 5.78 -1.16
C LYS A 63 10.44 4.54 -1.32
N PHE A 64 10.00 3.40 -0.81
CA PHE A 64 10.81 2.18 -0.83
C PHE A 64 10.88 1.54 -2.23
N LEU A 65 10.04 1.95 -3.20
CA LEU A 65 10.02 1.36 -4.54
C LEU A 65 11.38 1.41 -5.24
N ASP A 66 12.20 2.42 -4.95
CA ASP A 66 13.53 2.57 -5.56
C ASP A 66 14.50 1.44 -5.18
N LYS A 67 14.20 0.68 -4.11
CA LYS A 67 14.91 -0.55 -3.73
C LYS A 67 14.63 -1.73 -4.67
N PHE A 68 13.63 -1.61 -5.56
CA PHE A 68 13.16 -2.67 -6.45
C PHE A 68 13.38 -2.32 -7.93
N PRO A 69 14.64 -2.35 -8.44
CA PRO A 69 14.95 -1.91 -9.80
C PRO A 69 14.23 -2.72 -10.89
N ASN A 70 13.90 -3.99 -10.63
CA ASN A 70 13.16 -4.83 -11.57
C ASN A 70 11.68 -4.41 -11.69
N ILE A 71 11.12 -3.82 -10.63
CA ILE A 71 9.76 -3.26 -10.61
C ILE A 71 9.78 -1.88 -11.27
N THR A 72 10.66 -0.98 -10.81
CA THR A 72 10.67 0.42 -11.27
C THR A 72 10.93 0.57 -12.77
N LYS A 73 11.75 -0.32 -13.38
CA LYS A 73 11.97 -0.33 -14.84
C LYS A 73 10.70 -0.60 -15.66
N ARG A 74 9.70 -1.27 -15.08
CA ARG A 74 8.47 -1.69 -15.75
C ARG A 74 7.26 -0.86 -15.33
N LEU A 75 7.37 -0.17 -14.20
CA LEU A 75 6.30 0.55 -13.55
C LEU A 75 6.26 2.00 -14.04
N LYS A 76 5.16 2.36 -14.72
CA LYS A 76 4.90 3.78 -15.02
C LYS A 76 4.55 4.50 -13.72
N ARG A 77 5.12 5.69 -13.54
CA ARG A 77 4.79 6.59 -12.43
C ARG A 77 3.76 7.65 -12.85
N PRO A 78 2.95 8.18 -11.92
CA PRO A 78 2.92 7.82 -10.51
C PRO A 78 2.40 6.40 -10.26
N ALA A 79 2.82 5.80 -9.16
CA ALA A 79 2.54 4.44 -8.75
C ALA A 79 1.74 4.41 -7.44
N VAL A 80 0.94 3.37 -7.29
CA VAL A 80 0.17 3.08 -6.09
C VAL A 80 0.41 1.65 -5.70
N GLU A 81 0.72 1.48 -4.43
CA GLU A 81 0.89 0.20 -3.80
C GLU A 81 -0.33 -0.12 -2.94
N LEU A 82 -0.79 -1.36 -3.01
CA LEU A 82 -1.56 -1.99 -1.94
C LEU A 82 -0.60 -2.86 -1.12
N VAL A 83 -0.41 -2.50 0.13
CA VAL A 83 0.49 -3.18 1.07
C VAL A 83 -0.30 -3.81 2.20
N SER A 84 0.14 -4.99 2.66
CA SER A 84 -0.43 -5.65 3.83
C SER A 84 0.55 -6.60 4.52
N MET A 85 0.34 -6.86 5.81
CA MET A 85 1.03 -7.93 6.53
C MET A 85 0.47 -9.33 6.19
N ASN A 86 -0.66 -9.41 5.47
CA ASN A 86 -1.30 -10.64 5.04
C ASN A 86 -0.86 -11.08 3.63
N GLY A 87 0.23 -11.84 3.55
CA GLY A 87 0.79 -12.34 2.28
C GLY A 87 -0.17 -13.17 1.42
N PRO A 88 -0.96 -14.11 1.99
CA PRO A 88 -1.99 -14.84 1.25
C PRO A 88 -3.02 -13.90 0.59
N TRP A 89 -3.46 -12.87 1.30
CA TRP A 89 -4.40 -11.89 0.75
C TRP A 89 -3.77 -11.08 -0.39
N ILE A 90 -2.51 -10.64 -0.25
CA ILE A 90 -1.80 -9.95 -1.35
C ILE A 90 -1.64 -10.85 -2.57
N THR A 91 -1.39 -12.15 -2.37
CA THR A 91 -1.34 -13.12 -3.48
C THR A 91 -2.71 -13.25 -4.17
N TYR A 92 -3.80 -13.28 -3.41
CA TYR A 92 -5.16 -13.22 -3.97
C TYR A 92 -5.37 -11.92 -4.77
N MET A 93 -4.92 -10.78 -4.26
CA MET A 93 -5.02 -9.50 -4.94
C MET A 93 -4.20 -9.45 -6.23
N LYS A 94 -3.02 -10.08 -6.27
CA LYS A 94 -2.23 -10.22 -7.51
C LYS A 94 -3.02 -10.94 -8.61
N GLN A 95 -3.74 -12.00 -8.27
CA GLN A 95 -4.58 -12.73 -9.24
C GLN A 95 -5.80 -11.89 -9.67
N ARG A 96 -6.35 -11.08 -8.77
CA ARG A 96 -7.54 -10.27 -9.06
C ARG A 96 -7.25 -9.02 -9.91
N LEU A 97 -6.07 -8.42 -9.72
CA LEU A 97 -5.67 -7.15 -10.32
C LEU A 97 -4.71 -7.29 -11.52
N ASP A 98 -4.49 -8.52 -12.01
CA ASP A 98 -3.73 -8.98 -13.19
C ASP A 98 -2.53 -8.11 -13.68
N ARG A 99 -2.78 -6.84 -14.05
CA ARG A 99 -1.85 -5.77 -14.44
C ARG A 99 -1.00 -5.17 -13.29
N VAL A 100 -0.81 -5.88 -12.18
CA VAL A 100 0.03 -5.45 -11.04
C VAL A 100 1.33 -6.26 -10.93
N LEU A 101 2.34 -5.69 -10.29
CA LEU A 101 3.58 -6.36 -9.88
C LEU A 101 3.50 -6.71 -8.39
N GLN A 102 4.06 -7.84 -7.96
CA GLN A 102 4.04 -8.29 -6.57
C GLN A 102 5.47 -8.44 -6.04
N GLU A 103 5.70 -8.04 -4.79
CA GLU A 103 6.92 -8.31 -4.02
C GLU A 103 6.64 -8.24 -2.50
N SER A 104 7.69 -8.35 -1.70
CA SER A 104 7.68 -8.12 -0.25
C SER A 104 8.93 -7.38 0.22
N TYR A 105 8.83 -6.72 1.37
CA TYR A 105 9.96 -6.09 2.05
C TYR A 105 9.82 -6.19 3.57
N GLU A 106 10.90 -5.89 4.27
CA GLU A 106 10.90 -5.73 5.72
C GLU A 106 11.03 -4.25 6.09
N ALA A 107 10.34 -3.84 7.15
CA ALA A 107 10.43 -2.50 7.72
C ALA A 107 10.46 -2.57 9.25
N ASP A 108 11.13 -1.59 9.86
CA ASP A 108 11.28 -1.48 11.32
C ASP A 108 10.03 -0.86 11.98
N SER A 109 9.21 -0.14 11.21
CA SER A 109 7.99 0.53 11.66
C SER A 109 6.92 0.61 10.56
N ILE A 110 5.66 0.91 10.94
CA ILE A 110 4.57 1.16 9.99
C ILE A 110 4.85 2.46 9.22
N GLU A 111 5.41 3.47 9.88
CA GLU A 111 5.76 4.75 9.28
C GLU A 111 6.78 4.58 8.16
N ASP A 112 7.80 3.75 8.37
CA ASP A 112 8.79 3.42 7.35
C ASP A 112 8.17 2.60 6.21
N ALA A 113 7.28 1.67 6.54
CA ALA A 113 6.61 0.83 5.56
C ALA A 113 5.70 1.66 4.63
N LEU A 114 5.04 2.69 5.16
CA LEU A 114 4.06 3.50 4.44
C LEU A 114 4.63 4.84 3.92
N ALA A 115 5.94 5.03 3.99
CA ALA A 115 6.58 6.27 3.60
C ALA A 115 6.34 6.59 2.10
N SER A 116 5.82 7.79 1.80
CA SER A 116 5.43 8.24 0.46
C SER A 116 6.12 9.53 0.03
N ASN A 117 6.26 9.72 -1.28
CA ASN A 117 6.68 11.00 -1.86
C ASN A 117 5.46 11.89 -2.15
N PRO A 118 5.51 13.19 -1.83
CA PRO A 118 4.41 14.09 -2.11
C PRO A 118 4.23 14.25 -3.63
N ILE A 119 2.99 14.12 -4.09
CA ILE A 119 2.63 14.32 -5.50
C ILE A 119 1.23 14.92 -5.61
N ASN A 120 1.03 15.76 -6.63
CA ASN A 120 -0.30 16.18 -7.04
C ASN A 120 -0.84 15.19 -8.08
N LEU A 121 -1.90 14.46 -7.72
CA LEU A 121 -2.51 13.43 -8.56
C LEU A 121 -3.83 13.94 -9.13
N ALA A 122 -3.96 13.89 -10.45
CA ALA A 122 -5.19 14.23 -11.16
C ALA A 122 -5.41 13.29 -12.33
N PHE A 123 -6.66 12.85 -12.53
CA PHE A 123 -7.06 12.02 -13.66
C PHE A 123 -8.13 12.73 -14.49
N GLU A 124 -7.97 12.68 -15.81
CA GLU A 124 -8.94 13.23 -16.74
C GLU A 124 -10.23 12.40 -16.76
N LYS A 125 -11.37 13.09 -16.79
CA LYS A 125 -12.66 12.43 -16.97
C LYS A 125 -12.83 12.04 -18.45
N PRO A 126 -13.38 10.86 -18.74
CA PRO A 126 -13.63 10.47 -20.11
C PRO A 126 -14.67 11.40 -20.75
N GLU A 127 -14.46 11.74 -22.03
CA GLU A 127 -15.41 12.57 -22.80
C GLU A 127 -16.80 11.94 -22.89
N LYS A 128 -16.84 10.60 -22.98
CA LYS A 128 -18.07 9.83 -23.05
C LYS A 128 -18.06 8.73 -21.98
N TRP A 129 -18.92 8.91 -20.99
CA TRP A 129 -19.18 7.91 -19.97
C TRP A 129 -20.38 7.04 -20.37
N THR A 130 -20.22 5.72 -20.33
CA THR A 130 -21.22 4.77 -20.83
C THR A 130 -21.82 3.88 -19.74
N ALA A 131 -21.28 3.89 -18.52
CA ALA A 131 -21.84 3.11 -17.42
C ALA A 131 -23.18 3.73 -16.96
N PRO A 132 -24.12 2.93 -16.44
CA PRO A 132 -25.45 3.40 -16.03
C PRO A 132 -25.45 4.20 -14.70
N TYR A 133 -24.29 4.44 -14.12
CA TYR A 133 -24.06 5.21 -12.87
C TYR A 133 -23.01 6.28 -13.12
N SER A 134 -22.85 7.29 -12.26
CA SER A 134 -21.79 8.30 -12.41
C SER A 134 -20.41 7.69 -12.16
N LYS A 135 -19.40 8.11 -12.94
CA LYS A 135 -18.00 7.73 -12.67
C LYS A 135 -17.60 8.10 -11.25
N TYR A 136 -16.98 7.18 -10.53
CA TYR A 136 -16.45 7.46 -9.20
C TYR A 136 -15.30 8.47 -9.28
N GLU A 137 -15.31 9.45 -8.38
CA GLU A 137 -14.13 10.29 -8.17
C GLU A 137 -13.01 9.45 -7.54
N PHE A 138 -11.76 9.66 -7.95
CA PHE A 138 -10.62 9.13 -7.21
C PHE A 138 -10.48 9.96 -5.92
N GLY A 139 -10.27 9.30 -4.79
CA GLY A 139 -10.20 9.94 -3.47
C GLY A 139 -9.48 9.04 -2.50
#